data_AF-A0A2V9NXM6-F1
#
_entry.id   AF-A0A2V9NXM6-F1
#
_cell.length_a   1.000
_cell.length_b   1.000
_cell.length_c   1.000
_cell.angle_alpha   90.00
_cell.angle_beta   90.00
_cell.angle_gamma   90.00
#
_symmetry.space_group_name_H-M   'P 1'
#
loop_
_entity.id
_entity.type
_entity.pdbx_description
1 polymer ?
#
loop_
_entity_poly.entity_id
_entity_poly.type
_entity_poly.pdbx_seq_one_letter_code
_entity_poly.pdbx_strand_id
1 'polypeptide(L)'
;MKRLATLVAVLLVAGFCSAQDSPSSADQGQSVAAAARASRVQIKNAQSKEADIRHLLDLTHAGATATQAMNALEGNIRPLLTNSFPAGEYRKKLIDLFFEKFHSKLDQQTIVDLAVPVYEKYYSDDEIKQLIQLYETPLGQKMLATMPKLMAELQAAGEKRGQELGRESMQEVLAEHPEMQQALQNAQKTAQAAR
;
A
#
# COMPACT_ATOMS: atom_id res chain seq x y z
N MET A 1 26.31 -30.19 -40.74
CA MET A 1 27.13 -29.01 -41.05
C MET A 1 27.77 -28.55 -39.73
N LYS A 2 28.95 -29.11 -39.39
CA LYS A 2 30.29 -28.45 -39.34
C LYS A 2 30.38 -27.31 -38.29
N ARG A 3 30.86 -27.64 -37.06
CA ARG A 3 32.15 -27.25 -36.39
C ARG A 3 32.21 -25.75 -35.97
N LEU A 4 32.19 -25.42 -34.68
CA LEU A 4 33.35 -25.30 -33.75
C LEU A 4 34.39 -24.24 -34.17
N ALA A 5 34.47 -23.11 -33.43
CA ALA A 5 35.62 -22.21 -33.24
C ALA A 5 35.14 -21.04 -32.33
N THR A 6 35.26 -21.09 -31.01
CA THR A 6 36.45 -20.69 -30.22
C THR A 6 37.40 -19.76 -30.96
N LEU A 7 37.42 -18.48 -30.57
CA LEU A 7 38.51 -17.57 -30.92
C LEU A 7 38.91 -16.76 -29.68
N VAL A 8 39.77 -17.41 -28.90
CA VAL A 8 40.79 -16.78 -28.06
C VAL A 8 41.85 -16.23 -29.01
N ALA A 9 42.12 -14.93 -28.98
CA ALA A 9 43.36 -14.33 -29.49
C ALA A 9 43.37 -12.83 -29.16
N VAL A 10 44.45 -12.19 -28.74
CA VAL A 10 45.80 -12.61 -28.32
C VAL A 10 46.31 -11.42 -27.49
N LEU A 11 46.92 -11.71 -26.34
CA LEU A 11 47.77 -10.81 -25.58
C LEU A 11 48.93 -10.34 -26.45
N LEU A 12 49.08 -9.02 -26.62
CA LEU A 12 50.35 -8.41 -27.03
C LEU A 12 51.05 -7.90 -25.77
N VAL A 13 51.75 -8.82 -25.10
CA VAL A 13 52.81 -8.51 -24.16
C VAL A 13 54.08 -8.34 -24.97
N ALA A 14 54.67 -7.15 -24.92
CA ALA A 14 56.07 -6.91 -25.24
C ALA A 14 56.59 -5.84 -24.28
N GLY A 15 57.49 -6.23 -23.38
CA GLY A 15 58.10 -5.33 -22.40
C GLY A 15 58.52 -6.03 -21.11
N PHE A 16 59.39 -7.04 -21.22
CA PHE A 16 60.11 -7.61 -20.07
C PHE A 16 60.91 -6.51 -19.37
N CYS A 17 60.57 -6.23 -18.11
CA CYS A 17 61.56 -5.81 -17.12
C CYS A 17 61.29 -6.62 -15.85
N SER A 18 62.28 -7.40 -15.47
CA SER A 18 62.22 -8.36 -14.37
C SER A 18 61.97 -7.65 -13.04
N ALA A 19 60.81 -7.92 -12.42
CA ALA A 19 60.64 -7.86 -10.97
C ALA A 19 59.57 -8.89 -10.60
N GLN A 20 60.02 -9.99 -10.03
CA GLN A 20 59.18 -11.09 -9.56
C GLN A 20 58.61 -10.69 -8.18
N ASP A 21 57.70 -9.73 -8.14
CA ASP A 21 56.88 -9.49 -6.95
C ASP A 21 55.74 -10.50 -6.96
N SER A 22 55.87 -11.52 -6.12
CA SER A 22 54.74 -12.35 -5.74
C SER A 22 53.66 -11.42 -5.16
N PRO A 23 52.39 -11.48 -5.59
CA PRO A 23 51.34 -10.72 -4.92
C PRO A 23 51.32 -11.20 -3.47
N SER A 24 51.79 -10.34 -2.58
CA SER A 24 51.90 -10.62 -1.15
C SER A 24 50.53 -11.08 -0.65
N SER A 25 50.50 -12.18 0.09
CA SER A 25 49.32 -12.67 0.83
C SER A 25 48.68 -11.60 1.73
N ALA A 26 49.37 -10.48 1.98
CA ALA A 26 48.83 -9.30 2.64
C ALA A 26 47.74 -8.56 1.84
N ASP A 27 47.82 -8.55 0.49
CA ASP A 27 46.91 -7.76 -0.36
C ASP A 27 45.52 -8.43 -0.47
N GLN A 28 45.48 -9.76 -0.53
CA GLN A 28 44.23 -10.52 -0.43
C GLN A 28 43.57 -10.39 0.97
N GLY A 29 44.36 -10.37 2.05
CA GLY A 29 43.84 -10.19 3.41
C GLY A 29 43.23 -8.81 3.67
N GLN A 30 43.80 -7.76 3.07
CA GLN A 30 43.28 -6.39 3.14
C GLN A 30 41.98 -6.22 2.33
N SER A 31 41.89 -6.85 1.16
CA SER A 31 40.69 -6.84 0.31
C SER A 31 39.48 -7.49 0.98
N VAL A 32 39.67 -8.65 1.61
CA VAL A 32 38.60 -9.37 2.33
C VAL A 32 38.15 -8.59 3.58
N ALA A 33 39.07 -7.95 4.30
CA ALA A 33 38.75 -7.12 5.46
C ALA A 33 37.98 -5.84 5.05
N ALA A 34 38.34 -5.21 3.93
CA ALA A 34 37.63 -4.06 3.38
C ALA A 34 36.21 -4.43 2.91
N ALA A 35 36.04 -5.55 2.19
CA ALA A 35 34.74 -6.06 1.78
C ALA A 35 33.84 -6.38 2.98
N ALA A 36 34.37 -7.05 4.01
CA ALA A 36 33.62 -7.36 5.24
C ALA A 36 33.18 -6.10 5.99
N ARG A 37 34.02 -5.05 6.02
CA ARG A 37 33.65 -3.74 6.62
C ARG A 37 32.56 -3.04 5.81
N ALA A 38 32.67 -3.02 4.48
CA ALA A 38 31.67 -2.43 3.60
C ALA A 38 30.31 -3.12 3.74
N SER A 39 30.27 -4.46 3.73
CA SER A 39 29.04 -5.23 3.97
C SER A 39 28.46 -4.96 5.36
N ARG A 40 29.28 -4.84 6.40
CA ARG A 40 28.79 -4.52 7.76
C ARG A 40 28.19 -3.13 7.86
N VAL A 41 28.77 -2.14 7.18
CA VAL A 41 28.20 -0.78 7.11
C VAL A 41 26.88 -0.79 6.36
N GLN A 42 26.78 -1.51 5.24
CA GLN A 42 25.52 -1.62 4.50
C GLN A 42 24.41 -2.29 5.31
N ILE A 43 24.73 -3.39 6.03
CA ILE A 43 23.76 -4.06 6.92
C ILE A 43 23.30 -3.11 8.02
N LYS A 44 24.22 -2.38 8.66
CA LYS A 44 23.89 -1.42 9.72
C LYS A 44 22.99 -0.28 9.19
N ASN A 45 23.28 0.23 7.99
CA ASN A 45 22.46 1.27 7.38
C ASN A 45 21.06 0.77 7.02
N ALA A 46 20.95 -0.46 6.48
CA ALA A 46 19.66 -1.08 6.20
C ALA A 46 18.84 -1.26 7.50
N GLN A 47 19.46 -1.73 8.57
CA GLN A 47 18.81 -1.87 9.88
C GLN A 47 18.38 -0.51 10.46
N SER A 48 19.19 0.53 10.30
CA SER A 48 18.83 1.90 10.73
C SER A 48 17.63 2.41 9.96
N LYS A 49 17.64 2.23 8.64
CA LYS A 49 16.54 2.67 7.78
C LYS A 49 15.24 1.93 8.10
N GLU A 50 15.29 0.62 8.33
CA GLU A 50 14.12 -0.16 8.77
C GLU A 50 13.53 0.42 10.07
N ALA A 51 14.38 0.69 11.06
CA ALA A 51 13.94 1.25 12.34
C ALA A 51 13.29 2.63 12.16
N ASP A 52 13.86 3.49 11.34
CA ASP A 52 13.33 4.82 11.03
C ASP A 52 11.97 4.71 10.28
N ILE A 53 11.83 3.78 9.33
CA ILE A 53 10.55 3.53 8.65
C ILE A 53 9.48 3.08 9.65
N ARG A 54 9.82 2.16 10.55
CA ARG A 54 8.87 1.70 11.59
C ARG A 54 8.44 2.86 12.49
N HIS A 55 9.38 3.73 12.86
CA HIS A 55 9.05 4.93 13.63
C HIS A 55 8.15 5.89 12.85
N LEU A 56 8.40 6.12 11.56
CA LEU A 56 7.54 6.93 10.70
C LEU A 56 6.10 6.36 10.63
N LEU A 57 5.96 5.04 10.48
CA LEU A 57 4.65 4.38 10.43
C LEU A 57 3.88 4.47 11.75
N ASP A 58 4.59 4.43 12.89
CA ASP A 58 4.01 4.66 14.21
C ASP A 58 3.59 6.13 14.39
N LEU A 59 4.47 7.08 14.06
CA LEU A 59 4.22 8.52 14.14
C LEU A 59 3.01 8.95 13.31
N THR A 60 2.83 8.32 12.15
CA THR A 60 1.69 8.56 11.23
C THR A 60 0.46 7.72 11.57
N HIS A 61 0.52 6.87 12.60
CA HIS A 61 -0.55 5.97 13.05
C HIS A 61 -1.03 4.99 11.96
N ALA A 62 -0.14 4.64 11.01
CA ALA A 62 -0.50 3.88 9.81
C ALA A 62 -1.12 2.51 10.13
N GLY A 63 -0.59 1.78 11.13
CA GLY A 63 -1.13 0.48 11.54
C GLY A 63 -2.56 0.59 12.10
N ALA A 64 -2.82 1.60 12.94
CA ALA A 64 -4.14 1.85 13.50
C ALA A 64 -5.15 2.28 12.42
N THR A 65 -4.76 3.18 11.53
CA THR A 65 -5.60 3.62 10.40
C THR A 65 -5.93 2.47 9.46
N ALA A 66 -4.96 1.62 9.13
CA ALA A 66 -5.19 0.45 8.30
C ALA A 66 -6.14 -0.55 8.97
N THR A 67 -6.00 -0.77 10.28
CA THR A 67 -6.94 -1.62 11.06
C THR A 67 -8.37 -1.06 11.00
N GLN A 68 -8.54 0.26 11.14
CA GLN A 68 -9.84 0.91 11.01
C GLN A 68 -10.43 0.72 9.61
N ALA A 69 -9.63 0.87 8.55
CA ALA A 69 -10.07 0.65 7.18
C ALA A 69 -10.50 -0.82 6.95
N MET A 70 -9.76 -1.78 7.51
CA MET A 70 -10.14 -3.20 7.46
C MET A 70 -11.46 -3.47 8.18
N ASN A 71 -11.68 -2.89 9.36
CA ASN A 71 -12.95 -3.02 10.09
C ASN A 71 -14.13 -2.43 9.31
N ALA A 72 -13.93 -1.29 8.63
CA ALA A 72 -14.95 -0.69 7.78
C ALA A 72 -15.27 -1.58 6.56
N LEU A 73 -14.24 -2.18 5.96
CA LEU A 73 -14.41 -3.14 4.86
C LEU A 73 -15.14 -4.40 5.34
N GLU A 74 -14.80 -4.94 6.51
CA GLU A 74 -15.50 -6.05 7.13
C GLU A 74 -16.99 -5.76 7.26
N GLY A 75 -17.38 -4.57 7.74
CA GLY A 75 -18.80 -4.20 7.87
C GLY A 75 -19.59 -4.38 6.58
N ASN A 76 -18.95 -4.09 5.43
CA ASN A 76 -19.54 -4.27 4.11
C ASN A 76 -19.46 -5.73 3.60
N ILE A 77 -18.38 -6.46 3.90
CA ILE A 77 -18.16 -7.83 3.45
C ILE A 77 -18.98 -8.84 4.26
N ARG A 78 -19.17 -8.59 5.56
CA ARG A 78 -19.80 -9.54 6.48
C ARG A 78 -21.20 -10.00 6.02
N PRO A 79 -22.11 -9.12 5.55
CA PRO A 79 -23.39 -9.57 4.97
C PRO A 79 -23.21 -10.40 3.70
N LEU A 80 -22.29 -10.01 2.81
CA LEU A 80 -22.00 -10.75 1.58
C LEU A 80 -21.49 -12.16 1.88
N LEU A 81 -20.56 -12.27 2.81
CA LEU A 81 -20.01 -13.54 3.27
C LEU A 81 -21.08 -14.37 4.00
N THR A 82 -21.94 -13.74 4.80
CA THR A 82 -23.07 -14.41 5.45
C THR A 82 -24.02 -15.03 4.40
N ASN A 83 -24.34 -14.28 3.35
CA ASN A 83 -25.28 -14.71 2.32
C ASN A 83 -24.71 -15.74 1.34
N SER A 84 -23.39 -15.92 1.27
CA SER A 84 -22.77 -16.94 0.43
C SER A 84 -22.85 -18.36 1.01
N PHE A 85 -23.17 -18.51 2.29
CA PHE A 85 -23.41 -19.80 2.93
C PHE A 85 -24.90 -20.14 3.00
N PRO A 86 -25.30 -21.44 2.99
CA PRO A 86 -26.69 -21.84 3.19
C PRO A 86 -27.30 -21.32 4.50
N ALA A 87 -28.63 -21.22 4.54
CA ALA A 87 -29.34 -20.73 5.73
C ALA A 87 -29.28 -21.77 6.86
N GLY A 88 -29.06 -21.31 8.08
CA GLY A 88 -29.03 -22.15 9.27
C GLY A 88 -28.43 -21.44 10.48
N GLU A 89 -28.73 -21.95 11.66
CA GLU A 89 -28.29 -21.41 12.97
C GLU A 89 -26.75 -21.31 13.09
N TYR A 90 -26.01 -22.15 12.36
CA TYR A 90 -24.54 -22.15 12.38
C TYR A 90 -23.92 -20.92 11.72
N ARG A 91 -24.65 -20.25 10.82
CA ARG A 91 -24.10 -19.26 9.89
C ARG A 91 -23.47 -18.09 10.64
N LYS A 92 -24.18 -17.51 11.62
CA LYS A 92 -23.65 -16.39 12.41
C LYS A 92 -22.35 -16.78 13.12
N LYS A 93 -22.34 -17.93 13.82
CA LYS A 93 -21.16 -18.41 14.55
C LYS A 93 -19.98 -18.66 13.63
N LEU A 94 -20.21 -19.23 12.44
CA LEU A 94 -19.16 -19.46 11.44
C LEU A 94 -18.51 -18.13 11.00
N ILE A 95 -19.32 -17.12 10.70
CA ILE A 95 -18.83 -15.81 10.26
C ILE A 95 -18.08 -15.10 11.39
N ASP A 96 -18.58 -15.16 12.62
CA ASP A 96 -17.89 -14.59 13.78
C ASP A 96 -16.52 -15.24 13.98
N LEU A 97 -16.44 -16.58 13.95
CA LEU A 97 -15.17 -17.32 14.06
C LEU A 97 -14.21 -17.02 12.90
N PHE A 98 -14.73 -16.82 11.69
CA PHE A 98 -13.92 -16.45 10.54
C PHE A 98 -13.23 -15.10 10.78
N PHE A 99 -13.98 -14.05 11.16
CA PHE A 99 -13.40 -12.73 11.37
C PHE A 99 -12.49 -12.66 12.59
N GLU A 100 -12.82 -13.39 13.67
CA GLU A 100 -11.91 -13.56 14.81
C GLU A 100 -10.58 -14.17 14.37
N LYS A 101 -10.64 -15.25 13.58
CA LYS A 101 -9.44 -15.92 13.06
C LYS A 101 -8.69 -15.05 12.05
N PHE A 102 -9.40 -14.28 11.24
CA PHE A 102 -8.82 -13.36 10.27
C PHE A 102 -8.05 -12.23 10.96
N HIS A 103 -8.66 -11.58 11.96
CA HIS A 103 -8.01 -10.53 12.76
C HIS A 103 -6.82 -11.06 13.55
N SER A 104 -6.86 -12.29 14.05
CA SER A 104 -5.69 -12.90 14.72
C SER A 104 -4.46 -13.05 13.82
N LYS A 105 -4.63 -12.94 12.49
CA LYS A 105 -3.55 -13.08 11.50
C LYS A 105 -3.16 -11.75 10.84
N LEU A 106 -3.95 -10.70 11.01
CA LEU A 106 -3.76 -9.40 10.38
C LEU A 106 -3.93 -8.32 11.45
N ASP A 107 -2.93 -8.25 12.33
CA ASP A 107 -2.82 -7.22 13.36
C ASP A 107 -2.03 -6.00 12.87
N GLN A 108 -1.94 -4.97 13.71
CA GLN A 108 -1.21 -3.75 13.38
C GLN A 108 0.26 -4.02 13.02
N GLN A 109 0.89 -4.96 13.72
CA GLN A 109 2.30 -5.30 13.49
C GLN A 109 2.49 -5.93 12.11
N THR A 110 1.60 -6.84 11.73
CA THR A 110 1.62 -7.47 10.39
C THR A 110 1.49 -6.42 9.29
N ILE A 111 0.64 -5.40 9.50
CA ILE A 111 0.49 -4.30 8.54
C ILE A 111 1.78 -3.48 8.43
N VAL A 112 2.41 -3.15 9.55
CA VAL A 112 3.70 -2.44 9.57
C VAL A 112 4.77 -3.26 8.85
N ASP A 113 4.87 -4.56 9.14
CA ASP A 113 5.83 -5.47 8.53
C ASP A 113 5.64 -5.59 7.00
N LEU A 114 4.39 -5.52 6.51
CA LEU A 114 4.09 -5.44 5.08
C LEU A 114 4.47 -4.09 4.46
N ALA A 115 4.37 -3.00 5.21
CA ALA A 115 4.64 -1.64 4.71
C ALA A 115 6.13 -1.33 4.63
N VAL A 116 6.95 -1.81 5.57
CA VAL A 116 8.40 -1.57 5.63
C VAL A 116 9.11 -1.76 4.28
N PRO A 117 9.04 -2.94 3.62
CA PRO A 117 9.77 -3.16 2.36
C PRO A 117 9.26 -2.27 1.22
N VAL A 118 8.02 -1.80 1.28
CA VAL A 118 7.47 -0.84 0.31
C VAL A 118 8.14 0.52 0.49
N TYR A 119 8.24 1.02 1.73
CA TYR A 119 8.94 2.28 2.01
C TYR A 119 10.42 2.20 1.68
N GLU A 120 11.08 1.07 1.97
CA GLU A 120 12.49 0.85 1.64
C GLU A 120 12.77 0.98 0.15
N LYS A 121 11.82 0.57 -0.70
CA LYS A 121 11.91 0.64 -2.16
C LYS A 121 11.76 2.06 -2.70
N TYR A 122 10.92 2.88 -2.09
CA TYR A 122 10.53 4.19 -2.65
C TYR A 122 11.25 5.39 -2.03
N TYR A 123 11.80 5.26 -0.82
CA TYR A 123 12.46 6.35 -0.13
C TYR A 123 13.89 5.97 0.23
N SER A 124 14.81 6.94 0.16
CA SER A 124 16.14 6.85 0.75
C SER A 124 16.09 7.00 2.29
N ASP A 125 17.18 6.63 2.96
CA ASP A 125 17.32 6.81 4.42
C ASP A 125 17.15 8.28 4.84
N ASP A 126 17.75 9.20 4.08
CA ASP A 126 17.65 10.64 4.35
C ASP A 126 16.24 11.20 4.12
N GLU A 127 15.49 10.67 3.16
CA GLU A 127 14.09 11.07 2.93
C GLU A 127 13.17 10.57 4.05
N ILE A 128 13.38 9.35 4.56
CA ILE A 128 12.63 8.85 5.72
C ILE A 128 12.86 9.75 6.95
N LYS A 129 14.11 10.13 7.21
CA LYS A 129 14.45 11.05 8.32
C LYS A 129 13.80 12.43 8.16
N GLN A 130 13.77 12.97 6.95
CA GLN A 130 13.08 14.23 6.66
C GLN A 130 11.56 14.12 6.84
N LEU A 131 10.95 12.99 6.46
CA LEU A 131 9.54 12.74 6.70
C LEU A 131 9.22 12.68 8.20
N ILE A 132 10.04 11.96 8.99
CA ILE A 132 9.91 11.93 10.44
C ILE A 132 9.95 13.35 11.01
N GLN A 133 10.99 14.12 10.66
CA GLN A 133 11.16 15.49 11.15
C GLN A 133 9.94 16.37 10.80
N LEU A 134 9.40 16.24 9.59
CA LEU A 134 8.20 16.97 9.17
C LEU A 134 6.99 16.60 10.05
N TYR A 135 6.73 15.30 10.25
CA TYR A 135 5.59 14.83 11.00
C TYR A 135 5.72 15.08 12.51
N GLU A 136 6.92 15.22 13.05
CA GLU A 136 7.13 15.65 14.45
C GLU A 136 6.79 17.13 14.68
N THR A 137 6.69 17.96 13.63
CA THR A 137 6.31 19.37 13.79
C THR A 137 4.84 19.53 14.22
N PRO A 138 4.48 20.63 14.92
CA PRO A 138 3.08 20.92 15.23
C PRO A 138 2.16 20.99 14.01
N LEU A 139 2.69 21.46 12.87
CA LEU A 139 1.94 21.51 11.61
C LEU A 139 1.76 20.11 11.02
N GLY A 140 2.81 19.27 11.04
CA GLY A 140 2.75 17.87 10.58
C GLY A 140 1.73 17.05 11.38
N GLN A 141 1.77 17.15 12.71
CA GLN A 141 0.78 16.52 13.59
C GLN A 141 -0.64 17.03 13.34
N LYS A 142 -0.81 18.35 13.17
CA LYS A 142 -2.12 18.92 12.81
C LYS A 142 -2.61 18.34 11.49
N MET A 143 -1.76 18.26 10.47
CA MET A 143 -2.10 17.70 9.17
C MET A 143 -2.61 16.26 9.29
N LEU A 144 -1.90 15.39 10.02
CA LEU A 144 -2.33 14.01 10.28
C LEU A 144 -3.71 13.94 10.94
N ALA A 145 -3.96 14.81 11.93
CA ALA A 145 -5.24 14.84 12.64
C ALA A 145 -6.40 15.45 11.84
N THR A 146 -6.12 16.39 10.92
CA THR A 146 -7.16 17.13 10.18
C THR A 146 -7.46 16.55 8.82
N MET A 147 -6.50 15.88 8.16
CA MET A 147 -6.70 15.36 6.80
C MET A 147 -7.90 14.42 6.68
N PRO A 148 -8.11 13.42 7.57
CA PRO A 148 -9.28 12.56 7.50
C PRO A 148 -10.60 13.33 7.63
N LYS A 149 -10.65 14.35 8.51
CA LYS A 149 -11.83 15.19 8.72
C LYS A 149 -12.14 16.04 7.48
N LEU A 150 -11.10 16.64 6.91
CA LEU A 150 -11.22 17.46 5.71
C LEU A 150 -11.72 16.63 4.52
N MET A 151 -11.18 15.42 4.33
CA MET A 151 -11.67 14.50 3.29
C MET A 151 -13.14 14.10 3.54
N ALA A 152 -13.52 13.80 4.78
CA ALA A 152 -14.90 13.44 5.12
C ALA A 152 -15.88 14.60 4.86
N GLU A 153 -15.52 15.83 5.22
CA GLU A 153 -16.33 17.03 4.94
C GLU A 153 -16.46 17.29 3.44
N LEU A 154 -15.36 17.17 2.68
CA LEU A 154 -15.39 17.31 1.23
C LEU A 154 -16.27 16.25 0.57
N GLN A 155 -16.18 15.00 1.03
CA GLN A 155 -17.04 13.93 0.52
C GLN A 155 -18.52 14.24 0.79
N ALA A 156 -18.88 14.61 2.02
CA ALA A 156 -20.26 14.94 2.37
C ALA A 156 -20.81 16.13 1.57
N ALA A 157 -19.98 17.17 1.36
CA ALA A 157 -20.33 18.31 0.53
C ALA A 157 -20.54 17.90 -0.94
N GLY A 158 -19.66 17.04 -1.47
CA GLY A 158 -19.76 16.49 -2.82
C GLY A 158 -21.02 15.65 -3.03
N GLU A 159 -21.32 14.75 -2.09
CA GLU A 159 -22.53 13.92 -2.10
C GLU A 159 -23.79 14.78 -2.11
N LYS A 160 -23.88 15.78 -1.23
CA LYS A 160 -25.01 16.71 -1.21
C LYS A 160 -25.18 17.44 -2.54
N ARG A 161 -24.10 18.02 -3.08
CA ARG A 161 -24.16 18.74 -4.34
C ARG A 161 -24.52 17.83 -5.51
N GLY A 162 -24.01 16.60 -5.51
CA GLY A 162 -24.34 15.58 -6.51
C GLY A 162 -25.81 15.17 -6.48
N GLN A 163 -26.40 15.02 -5.29
CA GLN A 163 -27.84 14.73 -5.13
C GLN A 163 -28.72 15.88 -5.64
N GLU A 164 -28.36 17.12 -5.30
CA GLU A 164 -29.06 18.32 -5.80
C GLU A 164 -29.05 18.38 -7.33
N LEU A 165 -27.85 18.24 -7.92
CA LEU A 165 -27.66 18.28 -9.36
C LEU A 165 -28.41 17.13 -10.05
N GLY A 166 -28.34 15.91 -9.51
CA GLY A 166 -29.07 14.77 -10.06
C GLY A 166 -30.60 14.98 -10.06
N ARG A 167 -31.12 15.61 -9.01
CA ARG A 167 -32.55 15.97 -8.94
C ARG A 167 -32.91 17.04 -9.97
N GLU A 168 -32.10 18.08 -10.08
CA GLU A 168 -32.27 19.17 -11.06
C GLU A 168 -32.26 18.61 -12.50
N SER A 169 -31.23 17.83 -12.85
CA SER A 169 -31.13 17.20 -14.17
C SER A 169 -32.30 16.26 -14.47
N MET A 170 -32.77 15.48 -13.49
CA MET A 170 -33.94 14.62 -13.69
C MET A 170 -35.21 15.46 -13.95
N GLN A 171 -35.37 16.59 -13.26
CA GLN A 171 -36.51 17.48 -13.50
C GLN A 171 -36.48 18.08 -14.90
N GLU A 172 -35.31 18.51 -15.36
CA GLU A 172 -35.10 19.04 -16.72
C GLU A 172 -35.40 17.97 -17.77
N VAL A 173 -34.82 16.77 -17.64
CA VAL A 173 -35.07 15.66 -18.57
C VAL A 173 -36.56 15.33 -18.66
N LEU A 174 -37.28 15.27 -17.55
CA LEU A 174 -38.72 14.96 -17.57
C LEU A 174 -39.57 16.09 -18.16
N ALA A 175 -39.12 17.34 -18.05
CA ALA A 175 -39.77 18.48 -18.67
C ALA A 175 -39.54 18.50 -20.20
N GLU A 176 -38.34 18.14 -20.63
CA GLU A 176 -37.96 18.06 -22.05
C GLU A 176 -38.52 16.81 -22.76
N HIS A 177 -38.76 15.73 -21.99
CA HIS A 177 -39.26 14.44 -22.49
C HIS A 177 -40.56 14.00 -21.78
N PRO A 178 -41.73 14.61 -22.11
CA PRO A 178 -43.00 14.29 -21.48
C PRO A 178 -43.43 12.81 -21.62
N GLU A 179 -42.99 12.13 -22.68
CA GLU A 179 -43.22 10.71 -22.89
C GLU A 179 -42.59 9.85 -21.79
N MET A 180 -41.41 10.24 -21.30
CA MET A 180 -40.72 9.55 -20.22
C MET A 180 -41.41 9.81 -18.88
N GLN A 181 -41.92 11.03 -18.68
CA GLN A 181 -42.71 11.36 -17.50
C GLN A 181 -44.00 10.52 -17.43
N GLN A 182 -44.71 10.37 -18.56
CA GLN A 182 -45.90 9.51 -18.63
C GLN A 182 -45.57 8.04 -18.40
N ALA A 183 -44.48 7.55 -19.00
CA ALA A 183 -44.03 6.16 -18.81
C ALA A 183 -43.74 5.87 -17.32
N LEU A 184 -43.07 6.79 -16.62
CA LEU A 184 -42.80 6.67 -15.18
C LEU A 184 -44.07 6.64 -14.35
N GLN A 185 -45.04 7.52 -14.62
CA GLN A 185 -46.32 7.55 -13.91
C GLN A 185 -47.12 6.25 -14.10
N ASN A 186 -47.14 5.72 -15.34
CA ASN A 186 -47.82 4.47 -15.66
C ASN A 186 -47.16 3.27 -14.94
N ALA A 187 -45.83 3.23 -14.91
CA ALA A 187 -45.08 2.21 -14.17
C ALA A 187 -45.37 2.28 -12.66
N GLN A 188 -45.42 3.47 -12.07
CA GLN A 188 -45.76 3.67 -10.65
C GLN A 188 -47.17 3.17 -10.31
N LYS A 189 -48.17 3.51 -11.13
CA LYS A 189 -49.56 3.03 -10.94
C LYS A 189 -49.63 1.50 -11.02
N THR A 190 -48.93 0.90 -11.97
CA THR A 190 -48.87 -0.55 -12.14
C THR A 190 -48.25 -1.23 -10.91
N ALA A 191 -47.15 -0.68 -10.39
CA ALA A 191 -46.49 -1.21 -9.20
C ALA A 191 -47.33 -1.05 -7.91
N GLN A 192 -48.15 0.00 -7.82
CA GLN A 192 -49.07 0.21 -6.70
C GLN A 192 -50.28 -0.72 -6.76
N ALA A 193 -50.81 -0.99 -7.97
CA ALA A 193 -51.94 -1.91 -8.16
C ALA A 193 -51.56 -3.39 -7.93
N ALA A 194 -50.26 -3.73 -8.00
CA ALA A 194 -49.74 -5.07 -7.76
C ALA A 194 -49.41 -5.34 -6.27
N ARG A 195 -49.63 -4.37 -5.38
CA ARG A 195 -49.49 -4.49 -3.92
C ARG A 195 -50.86 -4.64 -3.27
#